data_AF-U9U932-F1
#
_entry.id   AF-U9U932-F1
#
_cell.length_a   1.000
_cell.length_b   1.000
_cell.length_c   1.000
_cell.angle_alpha   90.00
_cell.angle_beta   90.00
_cell.angle_gamma   90.00
#
_symmetry.space_group_name_H-M   'P 1'
#
loop_
_entity.id
_entity.type
_entity.pdbx_description
1 polymer ?
#
loop_
_entity_poly.entity_id
_entity_poly.type
_entity_poly.pdbx_seq_one_letter_code
_entity_poly.pdbx_strand_id
1 'polypeptide(L)'
;MNSNKGGSSDDEGIDRICNDTLKPIIDTFDLVIHLNESIDSESSELLVDHLLEQATVSLEEKNHKEKLSTLAFVEFKQFIAVASNTEVKLSTECKDILRKYFLTCRKLKGASQGFASSTSLLESLLRIACCHAKLCLRSVGSVDDALVSILVIEETLVAKYGSSASVLGFVPLPDDQENIHKLYASDIEPTFPDNESTSTDYSSMDQSHQTNINVVCI
;
A
#
# COMPACT_ATOMS: atom_id res chain seq x y z
N MET A 1 -5.57 19.68 -38.39
CA MET A 1 -5.42 18.40 -37.66
C MET A 1 -4.98 18.75 -36.25
N ASN A 2 -5.95 18.94 -35.36
CA ASN A 2 -5.71 19.29 -33.97
C ASN A 2 -5.92 18.03 -33.14
N SER A 3 -4.82 17.39 -32.73
CA SER A 3 -4.88 16.18 -31.92
C SER A 3 -5.01 16.58 -30.46
N ASN A 4 -6.22 16.46 -29.92
CA ASN A 4 -6.49 16.41 -28.49
C ASN A 4 -5.68 15.25 -27.89
N LYS A 5 -4.77 15.56 -26.97
CA LYS A 5 -4.15 14.57 -26.10
C LYS A 5 -4.87 14.68 -24.75
N GLY A 6 -5.85 13.81 -24.53
CA GLY A 6 -6.39 13.59 -23.20
C GLY A 6 -5.26 13.04 -22.34
N GLY A 7 -4.80 13.86 -21.39
CA GLY A 7 -3.91 13.38 -20.34
C GLY A 7 -4.76 12.64 -19.31
N SER A 8 -4.47 11.35 -19.11
CA SER A 8 -4.92 10.63 -17.92
C SER A 8 -4.37 11.37 -16.72
N SER A 9 -5.25 11.79 -15.82
CA SER A 9 -4.97 12.50 -14.57
C SER A 9 -4.26 11.65 -13.50
N ASP A 10 -3.95 10.39 -13.83
CA ASP A 10 -3.66 9.35 -12.83
C ASP A 10 -2.15 9.11 -12.65
N ASP A 11 -1.29 9.94 -13.25
CA ASP A 11 0.18 9.80 -13.24
C ASP A 11 0.89 10.82 -12.31
N GLU A 12 0.14 11.56 -11.49
CA GLU A 12 0.71 12.64 -10.67
C GLU A 12 0.97 12.19 -9.21
N GLY A 13 2.24 12.19 -8.79
CA GLY A 13 2.63 11.95 -7.40
C GLY A 13 2.32 13.14 -6.48
N ILE A 14 2.38 12.91 -5.15
CA ILE A 14 1.99 13.92 -4.14
C ILE A 14 2.84 15.19 -4.17
N ASP A 15 4.04 15.16 -4.76
CA ASP A 15 4.91 16.35 -4.95
C ASP A 15 4.26 17.42 -5.85
N ARG A 16 3.35 17.04 -6.74
CA ARG A 16 2.60 18.00 -7.59
C ARG A 16 1.43 18.64 -6.86
N ILE A 17 0.84 17.91 -5.91
CA ILE A 17 -0.28 18.37 -5.09
C ILE A 17 0.24 19.28 -3.96
N CYS A 18 1.44 18.99 -3.45
CA CYS A 18 2.03 19.72 -2.35
C CYS A 18 2.75 21.00 -2.80
N ASN A 19 2.47 22.11 -2.10
CA ASN A 19 3.18 23.38 -2.27
C ASN A 19 4.69 23.19 -2.07
N ASP A 20 5.52 24.01 -2.74
CA ASP A 20 6.99 23.92 -2.68
C ASP A 20 7.57 23.93 -1.24
N THR A 21 6.84 24.50 -0.28
CA THR A 21 7.19 24.52 1.15
C THR A 21 7.12 23.14 1.83
N LEU A 22 6.27 22.22 1.35
CA LEU A 22 6.05 20.90 1.95
C LEU A 22 6.95 19.81 1.38
N LYS A 23 7.51 20.01 0.17
CA LYS A 23 8.39 19.05 -0.50
C LYS A 23 9.58 18.61 0.35
N PRO A 24 10.30 19.51 1.05
CA PRO A 24 11.41 19.10 1.91
C PRO A 24 10.98 18.20 3.06
N ILE A 25 9.74 18.35 3.54
CA ILE A 25 9.17 17.53 4.62
C ILE A 25 8.83 16.13 4.09
N ILE A 26 8.20 16.06 2.92
CA ILE A 26 7.86 14.79 2.26
C ILE A 26 9.13 13.97 1.96
N ASP A 27 10.21 14.64 1.57
CA ASP A 27 11.50 14.01 1.33
C ASP A 27 12.15 13.40 2.59
N THR A 28 11.73 13.79 3.80
CA THR A 28 12.23 13.19 5.05
C THR A 28 11.63 11.83 5.37
N PHE A 29 10.46 11.50 4.83
CA PHE A 29 9.81 10.21 5.09
C PHE A 29 10.44 9.11 4.26
N ASP A 30 10.74 7.97 4.87
CA ASP A 30 11.34 6.83 4.17
C ASP A 30 10.30 5.99 3.42
N LEU A 31 9.05 6.03 3.88
CA LEU A 31 7.92 5.31 3.31
C LEU A 31 6.74 6.27 3.13
N VAL A 32 6.20 6.33 1.92
CA VAL A 32 5.00 7.10 1.60
C VAL A 32 4.07 6.19 0.82
N ILE A 33 2.82 6.13 1.27
CA ILE A 33 1.76 5.38 0.61
C ILE A 33 0.67 6.37 0.26
N HIS A 34 0.33 6.42 -1.03
CA HIS A 34 -0.80 7.20 -1.51
C HIS A 34 -2.02 6.30 -1.54
N LEU A 35 -3.06 6.65 -0.79
CA LEU A 35 -4.32 5.90 -0.77
C LEU A 35 -5.35 6.63 -1.64
N ASN A 36 -5.56 6.14 -2.87
CA ASN A 36 -6.48 6.78 -3.79
C ASN A 36 -7.88 6.20 -3.65
N GLU A 37 -8.83 7.00 -3.21
CA GLU A 37 -10.22 6.58 -3.12
C GLU A 37 -10.84 6.57 -4.52
N SER A 38 -11.08 5.37 -5.07
CA SER A 38 -11.88 5.22 -6.28
C SER A 38 -13.36 5.20 -5.89
N ILE A 39 -14.19 5.98 -6.60
CA ILE A 39 -15.66 5.92 -6.47
C ILE A 39 -16.15 4.70 -7.27
N ASP A 40 -15.56 3.53 -7.04
CA ASP A 40 -16.06 2.30 -7.60
C ASP A 40 -17.20 1.76 -6.74
N SER A 41 -18.28 1.31 -7.40
CA SER A 41 -19.53 0.99 -6.72
C SER A 41 -19.45 -0.29 -5.88
N GLU A 42 -18.58 -1.24 -6.25
CA GLU A 42 -18.53 -2.57 -5.62
C GLU A 42 -17.79 -2.55 -4.27
N SER A 43 -16.63 -1.89 -4.20
CA SER A 43 -15.88 -1.71 -2.94
C SER A 43 -16.66 -0.88 -1.91
N SER A 44 -17.43 0.11 -2.39
CA SER A 44 -18.31 0.95 -1.58
C SER A 44 -19.46 0.15 -0.95
N GLU A 45 -20.06 -0.80 -1.68
CA GLU A 45 -21.14 -1.65 -1.17
C GLU A 45 -20.64 -2.56 -0.05
N LEU A 46 -19.50 -3.22 -0.23
CA LEU A 46 -18.89 -4.07 0.82
C LEU A 46 -18.56 -3.28 2.08
N LEU A 47 -18.07 -2.03 1.95
CA LEU A 47 -17.81 -1.17 3.10
C LEU A 47 -19.11 -0.80 3.82
N VAL A 48 -20.17 -0.45 3.07
CA VAL A 48 -21.48 -0.12 3.65
C VAL A 48 -22.06 -1.32 4.39
N ASP A 49 -22.02 -2.51 3.77
CA ASP A 49 -22.51 -3.75 4.37
C ASP A 49 -21.73 -4.08 5.63
N HIS A 50 -20.40 -3.96 5.61
CA HIS A 50 -19.57 -4.17 6.79
C HIS A 50 -19.93 -3.23 7.95
N LEU A 51 -20.14 -1.93 7.64
CA LEU A 51 -20.51 -0.92 8.64
C LEU A 51 -21.91 -1.19 9.23
N LEU A 52 -22.87 -1.60 8.39
CA LEU A 52 -24.22 -1.96 8.82
C LEU A 52 -24.23 -3.26 9.64
N GLU A 53 -23.47 -4.26 9.23
CA GLU A 53 -23.29 -5.51 9.98
C GLU A 53 -22.72 -5.20 11.37
N GLN A 54 -21.64 -4.42 11.45
CA GLN A 54 -21.02 -4.04 12.72
C GLN A 54 -22.01 -3.32 13.67
N ALA A 55 -22.90 -2.51 13.11
CA ALA A 55 -23.94 -1.81 13.86
C ALA A 55 -25.06 -2.75 14.35
N THR A 56 -25.35 -3.83 13.63
CA THR A 56 -26.45 -4.78 13.90
C THR A 56 -26.06 -5.99 14.75
N VAL A 57 -24.77 -6.34 14.85
CA VAL A 57 -24.31 -7.48 15.68
C VAL A 57 -24.73 -7.34 17.14
N SER A 58 -25.30 -8.41 17.71
CA SER A 58 -25.75 -8.51 19.10
C SER A 58 -24.59 -8.38 20.10
N LEU A 59 -24.87 -7.93 21.33
CA LEU A 59 -23.85 -7.77 22.37
C LEU A 59 -23.14 -9.10 22.71
N GLU A 60 -23.85 -10.24 22.63
CA GLU A 60 -23.31 -11.56 22.93
C GLU A 60 -22.36 -12.07 21.83
N GLU A 61 -22.67 -11.78 20.57
CA GLU A 61 -21.84 -12.08 19.40
C GLU A 61 -20.61 -11.19 19.36
N LYS A 62 -20.76 -9.89 19.70
CA LYS A 62 -19.64 -8.96 19.91
C LYS A 62 -18.67 -9.48 20.96
N ASN A 63 -19.17 -9.92 22.12
CA ASN A 63 -18.33 -10.45 23.20
C ASN A 63 -17.54 -11.72 22.83
N HIS A 64 -18.10 -12.62 22.00
CA HIS A 64 -17.39 -13.82 21.55
C HIS A 64 -16.34 -13.48 20.47
N LYS A 65 -16.69 -12.64 19.48
CA LYS A 65 -15.77 -12.15 18.46
C LYS A 65 -14.61 -11.37 19.09
N GLU A 66 -14.89 -10.54 20.09
CA GLU A 66 -13.88 -9.78 20.86
C GLU A 66 -12.93 -10.69 21.66
N LYS A 67 -13.42 -11.79 22.24
CA LYS A 67 -12.56 -12.74 22.94
C LYS A 67 -11.62 -13.47 21.97
N LEU A 68 -12.15 -13.91 20.82
CA LEU A 68 -11.36 -14.58 19.80
C LEU A 68 -10.33 -13.63 19.18
N SER A 69 -10.72 -12.38 18.90
CA SER A 69 -9.81 -11.35 18.39
C SER A 69 -8.77 -10.93 19.44
N THR A 70 -9.12 -10.90 20.72
CA THR A 70 -8.16 -10.63 21.81
C THR A 70 -7.12 -11.75 21.91
N LEU A 71 -7.53 -13.02 21.81
CA LEU A 71 -6.59 -14.15 21.82
C LEU A 71 -5.64 -14.07 20.61
N ALA A 72 -6.18 -13.85 19.42
CA ALA A 72 -5.40 -13.65 18.20
C ALA A 72 -4.45 -12.44 18.32
N PHE A 73 -4.87 -11.37 18.99
CA PHE A 73 -4.04 -10.19 19.20
C PHE A 73 -2.90 -10.43 20.19
N VAL A 74 -3.10 -11.25 21.23
CA VAL A 74 -2.03 -11.66 22.16
C VAL A 74 -1.00 -12.51 21.41
N GLU A 75 -1.44 -13.47 20.62
CA GLU A 75 -0.57 -14.31 19.78
C GLU A 75 0.20 -13.46 18.77
N PHE A 76 -0.47 -12.51 18.11
CA PHE A 76 0.16 -11.57 17.18
C PHE A 76 1.21 -10.70 17.87
N LYS A 77 0.93 -10.17 19.06
CA LYS A 77 1.94 -9.42 19.86
C LYS A 77 3.15 -10.29 20.16
N GLN A 78 2.94 -11.54 20.52
CA GLN A 78 4.03 -12.47 20.80
C GLN A 78 4.84 -12.79 19.54
N PHE A 79 4.18 -12.99 18.40
CA PHE A 79 4.83 -13.15 17.11
C PHE A 79 5.72 -11.94 16.76
N ILE A 80 5.18 -10.72 16.85
CA ILE A 80 5.95 -9.49 16.59
C ILE A 80 7.11 -9.33 17.57
N ALA A 81 6.92 -9.70 18.84
CA ALA A 81 8.00 -9.69 19.82
C ALA A 81 9.13 -10.67 19.46
N VAL A 82 8.81 -11.86 18.95
CA VAL A 82 9.83 -12.82 18.49
C VAL A 82 10.52 -12.32 17.22
N ALA A 83 9.74 -11.88 16.23
CA ALA A 83 10.27 -11.36 14.97
C ALA A 83 11.21 -10.17 15.19
N SER A 84 10.78 -9.17 15.97
CA SER A 84 11.56 -7.96 16.24
C SER A 84 12.91 -8.22 16.90
N ASN A 85 12.96 -9.20 17.82
CA ASN A 85 14.18 -9.62 18.53
C ASN A 85 15.11 -10.54 17.72
N THR A 86 14.68 -11.01 16.55
CA THR A 86 15.52 -11.85 15.69
C THR A 86 16.68 -11.03 15.12
N GLU A 87 17.92 -11.48 15.31
CA GLU A 87 19.10 -10.87 14.67
C GLU A 87 19.20 -11.37 13.22
N VAL A 88 19.20 -10.44 12.27
CA VAL A 88 19.26 -10.76 10.84
C VAL A 88 20.56 -10.27 10.22
N LYS A 89 21.20 -11.14 9.45
CA LYS A 89 22.34 -10.79 8.58
C LYS A 89 21.96 -10.97 7.13
N LEU A 90 22.12 -9.93 6.32
CA LEU A 90 21.86 -10.04 4.89
C LEU A 90 22.96 -10.84 4.19
N SER A 91 22.55 -11.80 3.36
CA SER A 91 23.44 -12.54 2.46
C SER A 91 24.18 -11.61 1.49
N THR A 92 25.26 -12.11 0.90
CA THR A 92 26.04 -11.34 -0.08
C THR A 92 25.19 -10.99 -1.30
N GLU A 93 24.40 -11.94 -1.77
CA GLU A 93 23.51 -11.82 -2.91
C GLU A 93 22.42 -10.78 -2.67
N CYS A 94 21.80 -10.79 -1.49
CA CYS A 94 20.83 -9.77 -1.07
C CYS A 94 21.44 -8.36 -1.11
N LYS A 95 22.60 -8.17 -0.47
CA LYS A 95 23.30 -6.88 -0.45
C LYS A 95 23.69 -6.40 -1.85
N ASP A 96 24.12 -7.31 -2.72
CA ASP A 96 24.52 -6.98 -4.08
C ASP A 96 23.34 -6.49 -4.93
N ILE A 97 22.16 -7.09 -4.77
CA ILE A 97 20.92 -6.64 -5.43
C ILE A 97 20.55 -5.23 -4.95
N LEU A 98 20.46 -5.02 -3.63
CA LEU A 98 20.12 -3.72 -3.05
C LEU A 98 21.10 -2.63 -3.48
N ARG A 99 22.40 -2.94 -3.50
CA ARG A 99 23.45 -2.02 -3.96
C ARG A 99 23.27 -1.65 -5.44
N LYS A 100 23.02 -2.63 -6.31
CA LYS A 100 22.82 -2.38 -7.75
C LYS A 100 21.58 -1.52 -8.00
N TYR A 101 20.48 -1.80 -7.31
CA TYR A 101 19.27 -1.01 -7.37
C TYR A 101 19.54 0.44 -6.94
N PHE A 102 20.10 0.65 -5.74
CA PHE A 102 20.45 1.98 -5.24
C PHE A 102 21.31 2.81 -6.22
N LEU A 103 22.37 2.20 -6.76
CA LEU A 103 23.24 2.87 -7.75
C LEU A 103 22.50 3.21 -9.04
N THR A 104 21.49 2.41 -9.41
CA THR A 104 20.64 2.63 -10.58
C THR A 104 19.69 3.81 -10.32
N CYS A 105 19.03 3.86 -9.16
CA CYS A 105 18.21 5.01 -8.74
C CYS A 105 18.99 6.33 -8.84
N ARG A 106 20.20 6.36 -8.26
CA ARG A 106 21.05 7.55 -8.28
C ARG A 106 21.48 7.96 -9.70
N LYS A 107 21.70 6.99 -10.60
CA LYS A 107 22.08 7.27 -11.99
C LYS A 107 20.92 7.85 -12.80
N LEU A 108 19.72 7.28 -12.68
CA LEU A 108 18.57 7.69 -13.49
C LEU A 108 17.92 8.97 -12.98
N LYS A 109 17.84 9.16 -11.65
CA LYS A 109 17.07 10.26 -11.06
C LYS A 109 17.93 11.46 -10.68
N GLY A 110 19.25 11.31 -10.60
CA GLY A 110 20.18 12.39 -10.30
C GLY A 110 19.85 13.13 -9.00
N ALA A 111 20.34 14.35 -8.84
CA ALA A 111 20.09 15.18 -7.65
C ALA A 111 18.67 15.79 -7.61
N SER A 112 17.83 15.57 -8.63
CA SER A 112 16.50 16.19 -8.75
C SER A 112 15.41 15.50 -7.93
N GLN A 113 15.65 14.31 -7.39
CA GLN A 113 14.72 13.58 -6.53
C GLN A 113 15.43 13.25 -5.22
N GLY A 114 15.28 14.13 -4.22
CA GLY A 114 16.13 14.21 -3.03
C GLY A 114 16.32 12.87 -2.30
N PHE A 115 15.21 12.21 -1.96
CA PHE A 115 15.23 10.89 -1.32
C PHE A 115 15.88 9.82 -2.21
N ALA A 116 15.54 9.79 -3.50
CA ALA A 116 16.03 8.78 -4.44
C ALA A 116 17.56 8.82 -4.67
N SER A 117 18.20 9.94 -4.33
CA SER A 117 19.65 10.14 -4.45
C SER A 117 20.39 10.16 -3.11
N SER A 118 19.69 10.05 -1.98
CA SER A 118 20.30 10.12 -0.64
C SER A 118 20.78 8.76 -0.16
N THR A 119 21.68 8.73 0.83
CA THR A 119 22.05 7.48 1.51
C THR A 119 20.90 6.90 2.32
N SER A 120 19.90 7.72 2.69
CA SER A 120 18.69 7.28 3.39
C SER A 120 17.92 6.23 2.59
N LEU A 121 17.89 6.33 1.25
CA LEU A 121 17.30 5.28 0.40
C LEU A 121 17.94 3.92 0.66
N LEU A 122 19.27 3.85 0.70
CA LEU A 122 19.98 2.59 0.94
C LEU A 122 19.74 2.09 2.37
N GLU A 123 19.71 2.97 3.36
CA GLU A 123 19.40 2.62 4.74
C GLU A 123 17.98 2.05 4.87
N SER A 124 17.01 2.62 4.15
CA SER A 124 15.63 2.15 4.11
C SER A 124 15.52 0.81 3.40
N LEU A 125 16.20 0.61 2.27
CA LEU A 125 16.29 -0.69 1.60
C LEU A 125 16.83 -1.78 2.54
N LEU A 126 17.92 -1.50 3.25
CA LEU A 126 18.52 -2.44 4.19
C LEU A 126 17.59 -2.75 5.37
N ARG A 127 16.94 -1.73 5.93
CA ARG A 127 15.99 -1.91 7.06
C ARG A 127 14.77 -2.72 6.65
N ILE A 128 14.16 -2.44 5.50
CA ILE A 128 12.97 -3.15 5.02
C ILE A 128 13.32 -4.62 4.71
N ALA A 129 14.43 -4.88 4.00
CA ALA A 129 14.86 -6.26 3.74
C ALA A 129 15.14 -7.04 5.03
N CYS A 130 15.81 -6.44 6.01
CA CYS A 130 16.01 -7.04 7.33
C CYS A 130 14.67 -7.27 8.05
N CYS A 131 13.75 -6.31 7.99
CA CYS A 131 12.42 -6.41 8.61
C CYS A 131 11.61 -7.56 8.00
N HIS A 132 11.61 -7.69 6.67
CA HIS A 132 10.92 -8.78 5.99
C HIS A 132 11.49 -10.16 6.41
N ALA A 133 12.81 -10.30 6.49
CA ALA A 133 13.43 -11.53 6.99
C ALA A 133 13.07 -11.82 8.46
N LYS A 134 12.99 -10.79 9.32
CA LYS A 134 12.51 -10.91 10.71
C LYS A 134 11.07 -11.39 10.78
N LEU A 135 10.18 -10.84 9.96
CA LEU A 135 8.78 -11.26 9.87
C LEU A 135 8.66 -12.70 9.35
N CYS A 136 9.58 -13.16 8.50
CA CYS A 136 9.70 -14.57 8.12
C CYS A 136 10.39 -15.44 9.18
N LEU A 137 10.72 -14.92 10.36
CA LEU A 137 11.44 -15.61 11.44
C LEU A 137 12.78 -16.23 10.98
N ARG A 138 13.45 -15.59 10.00
CA ARG A 138 14.75 -16.02 9.48
C ARG A 138 15.86 -15.14 10.03
N SER A 139 17.01 -15.74 10.34
CA SER A 139 18.23 -15.03 10.76
C SER A 139 19.11 -14.58 9.59
N VAL A 140 18.80 -15.01 8.36
CA VAL A 140 19.54 -14.64 7.15
C VAL A 140 18.59 -14.06 6.10
N GLY A 141 18.88 -12.84 5.66
CA GLY A 141 18.19 -12.18 4.57
C GLY A 141 18.63 -12.71 3.21
N SER A 142 17.67 -13.04 2.37
CA SER A 142 17.79 -13.67 1.06
C SER A 142 17.51 -12.67 -0.08
N VAL A 143 17.54 -13.16 -1.31
CA VAL A 143 17.17 -12.37 -2.49
C VAL A 143 15.71 -11.88 -2.41
N ASP A 144 14.80 -12.70 -1.91
CA ASP A 144 13.38 -12.35 -1.82
C ASP A 144 13.15 -11.13 -0.94
N ASP A 145 13.91 -11.01 0.16
CA ASP A 145 13.86 -9.85 1.05
C ASP A 145 14.33 -8.56 0.35
N ALA A 146 15.31 -8.68 -0.55
CA ALA A 146 15.77 -7.56 -1.37
C ALA A 146 14.69 -7.14 -2.36
N LEU A 147 14.00 -8.10 -3.00
CA LEU A 147 12.93 -7.82 -3.96
C LEU A 147 11.73 -7.16 -3.29
N VAL A 148 11.28 -7.66 -2.13
CA VAL A 148 10.21 -7.03 -1.35
C VAL A 148 10.59 -5.61 -0.94
N SER A 149 11.84 -5.41 -0.50
CA SER A 149 12.30 -4.08 -0.15
C SER A 149 12.32 -3.12 -1.34
N ILE A 150 12.72 -3.58 -2.52
CA ILE A 150 12.72 -2.77 -3.74
C ILE A 150 11.28 -2.43 -4.13
N LEU A 151 10.36 -3.38 -4.05
CA LEU A 151 8.94 -3.18 -4.34
C LEU A 151 8.34 -2.05 -3.50
N VAL A 152 8.54 -2.10 -2.18
CA VAL A 152 8.05 -1.07 -1.25
C VAL A 152 8.64 0.31 -1.55
N ILE A 153 9.91 0.36 -1.94
CA ILE A 153 10.58 1.62 -2.29
C ILE A 153 10.11 2.15 -3.64
N GLU A 154 9.89 1.30 -4.64
CA GLU A 154 9.30 1.71 -5.92
C GLU A 154 7.92 2.33 -5.69
N GLU A 155 7.08 1.72 -4.85
CA GLU A 155 5.79 2.27 -4.45
C GLU A 155 5.93 3.66 -3.80
N THR A 156 6.90 3.81 -2.89
CA THR A 156 7.20 5.12 -2.28
C THR A 156 7.63 6.17 -3.30
N LEU A 157 8.48 5.81 -4.26
CA LEU A 157 8.96 6.73 -5.29
C LEU A 157 7.82 7.17 -6.20
N VAL A 158 6.96 6.24 -6.57
CA VAL A 158 5.77 6.51 -7.38
C VAL A 158 4.78 7.38 -6.61
N ALA A 159 4.49 7.06 -5.34
CA ALA A 159 3.61 7.86 -4.50
C ALA A 159 4.11 9.30 -4.34
N LYS A 160 5.43 9.47 -4.11
CA LYS A 160 6.05 10.80 -3.95
C LYS A 160 6.05 11.60 -5.24
N TYR A 161 6.48 11.01 -6.34
CA TYR A 161 6.95 11.76 -7.51
C TYR A 161 6.25 11.37 -8.83
N GLY A 162 5.30 10.43 -8.80
CA GLY A 162 4.51 9.93 -9.94
C GLY A 162 5.15 8.69 -10.61
N SER A 163 4.45 8.04 -11.54
CA SER A 163 4.91 6.75 -12.12
C SER A 163 6.22 6.90 -12.89
N SER A 164 6.47 8.07 -13.47
CA SER A 164 7.74 8.41 -14.12
C SER A 164 8.96 8.34 -13.18
N ALA A 165 8.74 8.36 -11.86
CA ALA A 165 9.78 8.26 -10.85
C ALA A 165 10.20 6.82 -10.56
N SER A 166 9.43 5.82 -10.97
CA SER A 166 9.86 4.44 -10.86
C SER A 166 11.15 4.20 -11.67
N VAL A 167 12.02 3.33 -11.17
CA VAL A 167 13.23 2.90 -11.88
C VAL A 167 12.95 1.64 -12.69
N LEU A 168 12.09 0.76 -12.18
CA LEU A 168 11.67 -0.47 -12.83
C LEU A 168 10.41 -0.32 -13.70
N GLY A 169 9.82 0.88 -13.75
CA GLY A 169 8.57 1.12 -14.48
C GLY A 169 7.35 0.54 -13.75
N PHE A 170 7.42 0.51 -12.43
CA PHE A 170 6.33 0.13 -11.56
C PHE A 170 5.14 1.07 -11.79
N VAL A 171 3.99 0.48 -12.09
CA VAL A 171 2.71 1.16 -12.04
C VAL A 171 2.21 0.94 -10.62
N PRO A 172 1.83 2.00 -9.88
CA PRO A 172 1.30 1.84 -8.54
C PRO A 172 0.13 0.85 -8.60
N LEU A 173 -0.03 0.04 -7.55
CA LEU A 173 -1.05 -0.99 -7.56
C LEU A 173 -2.41 -0.35 -7.83
N PRO A 174 -3.11 -0.71 -8.92
CA PRO A 174 -4.48 -0.28 -9.10
C PRO A 174 -5.27 -0.87 -7.94
N ASP A 175 -6.04 -0.04 -7.24
CA ASP A 175 -6.95 -0.47 -6.17
C ASP A 175 -6.26 -0.95 -4.87
N ASP A 176 -5.43 -0.08 -4.30
CA ASP A 176 -4.91 -0.19 -2.92
C ASP A 176 -6.01 -0.47 -1.87
N GLN A 177 -7.23 0.06 -2.06
CA GLN A 177 -8.38 -0.20 -1.18
C GLN A 177 -9.15 -1.49 -1.52
N GLU A 178 -9.26 -1.93 -2.76
CA GLU A 178 -10.07 -3.11 -3.09
C GLU A 178 -9.47 -4.40 -2.48
N ASN A 179 -8.14 -4.47 -2.34
CA ASN A 179 -7.46 -5.58 -1.69
C ASN A 179 -7.76 -5.68 -0.18
N ILE A 180 -7.93 -4.55 0.53
CA ILE A 180 -8.33 -4.60 1.95
C ILE A 180 -9.77 -5.09 2.09
N HIS A 181 -10.68 -4.67 1.21
CA HIS A 181 -12.08 -5.12 1.25
C HIS A 181 -12.22 -6.61 0.93
N LYS A 182 -11.47 -7.13 -0.05
CA LYS A 182 -11.44 -8.56 -0.38
C LYS A 182 -10.94 -9.43 0.78
N LEU A 183 -9.94 -8.96 1.55
CA LEU A 183 -9.43 -9.67 2.71
C LEU A 183 -10.48 -9.81 3.83
N TYR A 184 -11.31 -8.79 4.04
CA TYR A 184 -12.39 -8.82 5.03
C TYR A 184 -13.70 -9.45 4.52
N ALA A 185 -13.93 -9.46 3.20
CA ALA A 185 -15.07 -10.14 2.59
C ALA A 185 -14.99 -11.67 2.73
N SER A 186 -13.79 -12.25 2.80
CA SER A 186 -13.58 -13.69 2.93
C SER A 186 -13.97 -14.32 4.27
N ASP A 187 -14.35 -13.53 5.28
CA ASP A 187 -14.84 -14.05 6.57
C ASP A 187 -16.36 -14.36 6.56
N ILE A 188 -17.04 -14.24 5.41
CA ILE A 188 -18.47 -14.54 5.25
C ILE A 188 -18.65 -15.72 4.28
N GLU A 189 -18.77 -16.93 4.83
CA GLU A 189 -19.69 -17.92 4.27
C GLU A 189 -20.59 -18.44 5.39
N PRO A 190 -21.91 -18.44 5.16
CA PRO A 190 -22.49 -19.64 4.59
C PRO A 190 -23.39 -19.38 3.38
N THR A 191 -23.15 -20.17 2.34
CA THR A 191 -24.10 -20.52 1.27
C THR A 191 -25.52 -20.77 1.77
N PHE A 192 -26.51 -20.16 1.11
CA PHE A 192 -27.78 -20.81 0.72
C PHE A 192 -28.27 -20.25 -0.63
N PRO A 193 -28.71 -21.11 -1.57
CA PRO A 193 -29.20 -20.68 -2.88
C PRO A 193 -30.71 -20.35 -2.85
N ASP A 194 -31.15 -19.70 -3.95
CA ASP A 194 -32.53 -19.40 -4.39
C ASP A 194 -33.10 -18.07 -3.82
N ASN A 195 -33.64 -17.12 -4.59
CA ASN A 195 -34.35 -17.19 -5.87
C ASN A 195 -34.47 -15.82 -6.59
N GLU A 196 -34.75 -15.90 -7.89
CA GLU A 196 -35.42 -14.98 -8.84
C GLU A 196 -35.78 -13.51 -8.49
N SER A 197 -35.18 -12.63 -9.31
CA SER A 197 -35.78 -11.51 -10.07
C SER A 197 -36.49 -10.36 -9.33
N THR A 198 -36.04 -9.13 -9.59
CA THR A 198 -36.83 -8.15 -10.35
C THR A 198 -35.99 -6.92 -10.76
N SER A 199 -36.23 -6.51 -12.00
CA SER A 199 -35.73 -5.33 -12.68
C SER A 199 -36.11 -4.01 -12.00
N THR A 200 -35.25 -2.99 -12.11
CA THR A 200 -35.69 -1.67 -12.60
C THR A 200 -34.50 -0.82 -13.06
N ASP A 201 -34.59 -0.36 -14.32
CA ASP A 201 -33.83 0.72 -14.91
C ASP A 201 -33.94 2.01 -14.10
N TYR A 202 -32.85 2.76 -13.92
CA TYR A 202 -32.90 4.23 -13.91
C TYR A 202 -31.64 4.87 -14.51
N SER A 203 -31.94 5.89 -15.31
CA SER A 203 -31.09 6.71 -16.17
C SER A 203 -29.98 7.48 -15.47
N SER A 204 -28.86 7.63 -16.19
CA SER A 204 -27.80 8.65 -16.11
C SER A 204 -28.14 9.94 -15.37
N MET A 205 -27.20 10.36 -14.51
CA MET A 205 -26.99 11.76 -14.12
C MET A 205 -25.48 12.04 -14.04
N ASP A 206 -25.02 12.96 -14.89
CA ASP A 206 -23.70 13.59 -14.81
C ASP A 206 -23.53 14.31 -13.46
N GLN A 207 -22.49 13.97 -12.70
CA GLN A 207 -22.00 14.83 -11.62
C GLN A 207 -20.47 14.91 -11.65
N SER A 208 -19.99 16.13 -11.80
CA SER A 208 -18.58 16.53 -11.68
C SER A 208 -18.00 16.08 -10.33
N HIS A 209 -16.98 15.21 -10.37
CA HIS A 209 -16.35 14.65 -9.19
C HIS A 209 -15.22 15.54 -8.64
N GLN A 210 -15.29 15.80 -7.34
CA GLN A 210 -14.21 16.37 -6.54
C GLN A 210 -13.60 15.21 -5.74
N THR A 211 -12.35 14.85 -6.04
CA THR A 211 -11.59 13.82 -5.33
C THR A 211 -11.07 14.35 -3.99
N ASN A 212 -11.24 13.58 -2.91
CA ASN A 212 -10.58 13.80 -1.62
C ASN A 212 -9.28 12.99 -1.57
N ILE A 213 -8.21 13.60 -1.06
CA ILE A 213 -6.86 13.02 -1.07
C ILE A 213 -6.47 12.59 0.34
N ASN A 214 -6.21 11.30 0.56
CA ASN A 214 -5.71 10.76 1.82
C ASN A 214 -4.26 10.25 1.64
N VAL A 215 -3.32 10.79 2.43
CA VAL A 215 -1.89 10.43 2.38
C VAL A 215 -1.43 9.92 3.74
N VAL A 216 -0.77 8.76 3.77
CA VAL A 216 -0.13 8.22 4.97
C VAL A 216 1.39 8.27 4.81
N CYS A 217 2.06 9.01 5.70
CA CYS A 217 3.52 9.10 5.78
C CYS A 217 3.98 8.42 7.08
N ILE A 218 4.93 7.48 6.98
CA ILE A 218 5.50 6.75 8.14
C ILE A 218 7.00 7.03 8.23
#